data_AF-A0A6F9XJJ7-F1
#
_entry.id   AF-A0A6F9XJJ7-F1
#
_cell.length_a   1.000
_cell.length_b   1.000
_cell.length_c   1.000
_cell.angle_alpha   90.00
_cell.angle_beta   90.00
_cell.angle_gamma   90.00
#
_symmetry.space_group_name_H-M   'P 1'
#
loop_
_entity.id
_entity.type
_entity.pdbx_description
1 polymer ?
#
loop_
_entity_poly.entity_id
_entity_poly.type
_entity_poly.pdbx_seq_one_letter_code
_entity_poly.pdbx_strand_id
1 'polypeptide(L)'
;MKNKKEIFDAKTINKILGVNDSFRAADKMMSLLSDEGSRLFIFNRFLQIENKLDDDWFRKYFETEQAERKKKKQDFTPKSVITVLNQLMGNNGSSYYEPCAGTGGILIGKWYNNLVNDPVGMEILRRKGIAPTLSILTYTPRNYWYVAEEKSDRAFPFLLFNMAIRGMNGVAIQCDSLTRQAKRAYFVRNDTDNALAFSEIFELPKNGMVAKELNISEWVDDFDLD
;
A
#
# COMPACT_ATOMS: atom_id res chain seq x y z
N MET A 1 -14.54 -5.45 -32.56
CA MET A 1 -14.30 -6.50 -31.53
C MET A 1 -14.21 -5.80 -30.19
N LYS A 2 -15.14 -6.06 -29.26
CA LYS A 2 -15.06 -5.51 -27.91
C LYS A 2 -13.98 -6.31 -27.16
N ASN A 3 -12.84 -5.70 -26.85
CA ASN A 3 -11.86 -6.31 -25.96
C ASN A 3 -12.57 -6.63 -24.64
N LYS A 4 -12.68 -7.92 -24.33
CA LYS A 4 -13.21 -8.39 -23.06
C LYS A 4 -12.20 -7.93 -22.01
N LYS A 5 -12.55 -6.95 -21.16
CA LYS A 5 -11.68 -6.51 -20.06
C LYS A 5 -11.36 -7.78 -19.25
N GLU A 6 -10.08 -8.17 -19.20
CA GLU A 6 -9.66 -9.29 -18.37
C GLU A 6 -10.10 -8.98 -16.94
N ILE A 7 -10.79 -9.94 -16.32
CA ILE A 7 -11.25 -9.78 -14.95
C ILE A 7 -10.02 -9.90 -14.06
N PHE A 8 -9.79 -8.91 -13.20
CA PHE A 8 -8.71 -8.96 -12.22
C PHE A 8 -9.03 -10.01 -11.15
N ASP A 9 -8.61 -11.25 -11.40
CA ASP A 9 -8.83 -12.42 -10.56
C ASP A 9 -7.52 -13.13 -10.22
N ALA A 10 -7.59 -14.16 -9.37
CA ALA A 10 -6.39 -14.84 -8.89
C ALA A 10 -5.58 -15.53 -9.98
N LYS A 11 -6.24 -16.06 -11.01
CA LYS A 11 -5.56 -16.67 -12.16
C LYS A 11 -4.78 -15.63 -12.95
N THR A 12 -5.37 -14.45 -13.14
CA THR A 12 -4.75 -13.34 -13.85
C THR A 12 -3.53 -12.84 -13.09
N ILE A 13 -3.62 -12.63 -11.78
CA ILE A 13 -2.50 -12.20 -10.93
C ILE A 13 -1.37 -13.23 -10.96
N ASN A 14 -1.67 -14.50 -10.75
CA ASN A 14 -0.65 -15.57 -10.76
C ASN A 14 0.05 -15.66 -12.13
N LYS A 15 -0.69 -15.50 -13.23
CA LYS A 15 -0.13 -15.47 -14.59
C LYS A 15 0.79 -14.27 -14.80
N ILE A 16 0.42 -13.07 -14.33
CA ILE A 16 1.26 -11.86 -14.43
C ILE A 16 2.55 -12.05 -13.63
N LEU A 17 2.45 -12.61 -12.43
CA LEU A 17 3.60 -12.89 -11.56
C LEU A 17 4.46 -14.06 -12.07
N GLY A 18 3.94 -14.87 -12.99
CA GLY A 18 4.61 -16.06 -13.50
C GLY A 18 4.73 -17.17 -12.45
N VAL A 19 3.72 -17.30 -11.58
CA VAL A 19 3.68 -18.34 -10.53
C VAL A 19 2.58 -19.35 -10.83
N ASN A 20 2.90 -20.62 -10.63
CA ASN A 20 1.93 -21.72 -10.77
C ASN A 20 1.13 -21.96 -9.47
N ASP A 21 1.62 -21.43 -8.36
CA ASP A 21 1.06 -21.60 -7.02
C ASP A 21 1.09 -20.26 -6.28
N SER A 22 -0.04 -19.89 -5.70
CA SER A 22 -0.26 -18.64 -4.96
C SER A 22 0.61 -18.52 -3.71
N PHE A 23 1.05 -19.64 -3.14
CA PHE A 23 1.99 -19.62 -2.01
C PHE A 23 3.33 -18.96 -2.38
N ARG A 24 3.71 -18.99 -3.67
CA ARG A 24 4.95 -18.36 -4.16
C ARG A 24 4.74 -16.92 -4.63
N ALA A 25 3.49 -16.44 -4.66
CA ALA A 25 3.17 -15.12 -5.18
C ALA A 25 3.79 -13.99 -4.32
N ALA A 26 3.81 -14.18 -3.00
CA ALA A 26 4.40 -13.22 -2.06
C ALA A 26 5.92 -13.06 -2.29
N ASP A 27 6.67 -14.17 -2.29
CA ASP A 27 8.11 -14.17 -2.53
C ASP A 27 8.44 -13.60 -3.92
N LYS A 28 7.65 -13.99 -4.93
CA LYS A 28 7.82 -13.49 -6.29
C LYS A 28 7.55 -11.99 -6.37
N MET A 29 6.47 -11.51 -5.78
CA MET A 29 6.17 -10.07 -5.71
C MET A 29 7.31 -9.32 -5.05
N MET A 30 7.80 -9.81 -3.90
CA MET A 30 8.88 -9.16 -3.17
C MET A 30 10.18 -9.09 -3.99
N SER A 31 10.53 -10.17 -4.70
CA SER A 31 11.69 -10.19 -5.60
C SER A 31 11.58 -9.16 -6.73
N LEU A 32 10.37 -8.97 -7.28
CA LEU A 32 10.11 -8.01 -8.36
C LEU A 32 10.17 -6.57 -7.85
N LEU A 33 9.69 -6.30 -6.62
CA LEU A 33 9.71 -4.96 -6.02
C LEU A 33 11.13 -4.50 -5.63
N SER A 34 12.03 -5.44 -5.37
CA SER A 34 13.40 -5.15 -4.91
C SER A 34 14.30 -4.63 -6.04
N ASP A 35 14.02 -5.00 -7.29
CA ASP A 35 14.72 -4.52 -8.48
C ASP A 35 13.91 -3.42 -9.20
N GLU A 36 14.52 -2.27 -9.49
CA GLU A 36 13.80 -1.14 -10.07
C GLU A 36 13.22 -1.46 -11.45
N GLY A 37 14.00 -2.09 -12.33
CA GLY A 37 13.53 -2.44 -13.68
C GLY A 37 12.35 -3.40 -13.65
N SER A 38 12.45 -4.44 -12.83
CA SER A 38 11.38 -5.42 -12.60
C SER A 38 10.15 -4.78 -11.96
N ARG A 39 10.33 -3.86 -11.01
CA ARG A 39 9.26 -3.12 -10.33
C ARG A 39 8.48 -2.25 -11.32
N LEU A 40 9.17 -1.48 -12.14
CA LEU A 40 8.53 -0.65 -13.17
C LEU A 40 7.83 -1.52 -14.22
N PHE A 41 8.46 -2.62 -14.63
CA PHE A 41 7.85 -3.56 -15.56
C PHE A 41 6.54 -4.14 -15.00
N ILE A 42 6.55 -4.63 -13.75
CA ILE A 42 5.38 -5.25 -13.15
C ILE A 42 4.26 -4.23 -12.94
N PHE A 43 4.55 -3.01 -12.47
CA PHE A 43 3.53 -1.95 -12.33
C PHE A 43 2.81 -1.66 -13.64
N ASN A 44 3.56 -1.49 -14.73
CA ASN A 44 2.97 -1.25 -16.05
C ASN A 44 2.12 -2.44 -16.53
N ARG A 45 2.54 -3.68 -16.27
CA ARG A 45 1.76 -4.88 -16.64
C ARG A 45 0.43 -4.93 -15.89
N PHE A 46 0.40 -4.58 -14.61
CA PHE A 46 -0.84 -4.51 -13.84
C PHE A 46 -1.75 -3.36 -14.34
N LEU A 47 -1.19 -2.18 -14.61
CA LEU A 47 -1.92 -1.01 -15.11
C LEU A 47 -2.56 -1.20 -16.49
N GLN A 48 -2.00 -2.09 -17.32
CA GLN A 48 -2.60 -2.48 -18.61
C GLN A 48 -3.92 -3.23 -18.45
N ILE A 49 -4.18 -3.84 -17.29
CA ILE A 49 -5.34 -4.69 -17.02
C ILE A 49 -6.36 -3.95 -16.15
N GLU A 50 -5.91 -3.33 -15.07
CA GLU A 50 -6.73 -2.51 -14.19
C GLU A 50 -6.04 -1.18 -13.91
N ASN A 51 -6.77 -0.08 -14.12
CA ASN A 51 -6.27 1.29 -13.96
C ASN A 51 -7.03 2.07 -12.89
N LYS A 52 -8.03 1.45 -12.24
CA LYS A 52 -8.74 2.02 -11.10
C LYS A 52 -7.93 1.90 -9.83
N LEU A 53 -7.11 2.91 -9.53
CA LEU A 53 -6.24 2.94 -8.36
C LEU A 53 -6.98 3.15 -7.02
N ASP A 54 -8.27 3.51 -7.04
CA ASP A 54 -9.11 3.68 -5.84
C ASP A 54 -9.62 2.36 -5.23
N ASP A 55 -9.22 1.22 -5.78
CA ASP A 55 -9.59 -0.10 -5.30
C ASP A 55 -8.36 -0.91 -4.91
N ASP A 56 -8.52 -1.79 -3.94
CA ASP A 56 -7.50 -2.79 -3.61
C ASP A 56 -7.67 -4.01 -4.51
N TRP A 57 -6.82 -4.10 -5.51
CA TRP A 57 -6.88 -5.16 -6.50
C TRP A 57 -6.62 -6.54 -5.92
N PHE A 58 -5.86 -6.63 -4.82
CA PHE A 58 -5.47 -7.90 -4.20
C PHE A 58 -6.46 -8.38 -3.14
N ARG A 59 -7.45 -7.57 -2.76
CA ARG A 59 -8.47 -7.97 -1.78
C ARG A 59 -9.16 -9.28 -2.19
N LYS A 60 -9.69 -9.36 -3.41
CA LYS A 60 -10.36 -10.58 -3.91
C LYS A 60 -9.41 -11.77 -4.04
N TYR A 61 -8.15 -11.49 -4.41
CA TYR A 61 -7.10 -12.51 -4.48
C TYR A 61 -6.92 -13.20 -3.14
N PHE A 62 -6.72 -12.41 -2.08
CA PHE A 62 -6.52 -12.93 -0.74
C PHE A 62 -7.81 -13.46 -0.10
N GLU A 63 -8.98 -12.86 -0.36
CA GLU A 63 -10.28 -13.42 0.05
C GLU A 63 -10.44 -14.86 -0.49
N THR A 64 -10.10 -15.08 -1.77
CA THR A 64 -10.18 -16.41 -2.41
C THR A 64 -9.16 -17.39 -1.79
N GLU A 65 -7.91 -16.96 -1.67
CA GLU A 65 -6.83 -17.76 -1.06
C GLU A 65 -7.09 -18.15 0.40
N GLN A 66 -7.70 -17.26 1.17
CA GLN A 66 -8.02 -17.53 2.57
C GLN A 66 -9.30 -18.35 2.73
N ALA A 67 -10.28 -18.22 1.84
CA ALA A 67 -11.44 -19.10 1.82
C ALA A 67 -11.04 -20.57 1.58
N GLU A 68 -9.98 -20.81 0.81
CA GLU A 68 -9.42 -22.15 0.59
C GLU A 68 -8.63 -22.70 1.80
N ARG A 69 -8.27 -21.85 2.78
CA ARG A 69 -7.44 -22.22 3.95
C ARG A 69 -8.27 -22.27 5.23
N LYS A 70 -8.29 -23.45 5.88
CA LYS A 70 -9.08 -23.71 7.11
C LYS A 70 -8.54 -23.06 8.42
N LYS A 71 -7.36 -22.42 8.43
CA LYS A 71 -6.60 -22.21 9.70
C LYS A 71 -6.36 -20.76 10.18
N LYS A 72 -6.42 -19.73 9.34
CA LYS A 72 -6.34 -18.31 9.79
C LYS A 72 -7.25 -17.47 8.90
N LYS A 73 -8.30 -16.90 9.48
CA LYS A 73 -9.30 -16.05 8.79
C LYS A 73 -8.96 -14.59 9.09
N GLN A 74 -8.26 -13.91 8.21
CA GLN A 74 -8.29 -12.45 8.19
C GLN A 74 -9.57 -12.03 7.48
N ASP A 75 -10.36 -11.19 8.14
CA ASP A 75 -11.54 -10.58 7.52
C ASP A 75 -11.10 -9.35 6.71
N PHE A 76 -11.33 -9.39 5.39
CA PHE A 76 -11.05 -8.24 4.53
C PHE A 76 -12.13 -7.17 4.71
N THR A 77 -11.70 -5.91 4.86
CA THR A 77 -12.62 -4.78 5.03
C THR A 77 -13.40 -4.50 3.74
N PRO A 78 -14.74 -4.59 3.73
CA PRO A 78 -15.54 -4.25 2.55
C PRO A 78 -15.41 -2.77 2.20
N LYS A 79 -15.56 -2.42 0.90
CA LYS A 79 -15.45 -1.03 0.41
C LYS A 79 -16.40 -0.06 1.14
N SER A 80 -17.59 -0.50 1.53
CA SER A 80 -18.53 0.32 2.31
C SER A 80 -17.97 0.74 3.67
N VAL A 81 -17.31 -0.19 4.38
CA VAL A 81 -16.69 0.09 5.69
C VAL A 81 -15.49 1.02 5.53
N ILE A 82 -14.67 0.82 4.49
CA ILE A 82 -13.55 1.72 4.15
C ILE A 82 -14.06 3.15 3.91
N THR A 83 -15.14 3.32 3.15
CA THR A 83 -15.73 4.64 2.87
C THR A 83 -16.18 5.32 4.16
N VAL A 84 -16.91 4.61 5.03
CA VAL A 84 -17.41 5.18 6.29
C VAL A 84 -16.24 5.55 7.21
N LEU A 85 -15.25 4.68 7.36
CA LEU A 85 -14.09 4.94 8.22
C LEU A 85 -13.32 6.18 7.77
N ASN A 86 -13.08 6.32 6.46
CA ASN A 86 -12.41 7.50 5.91
C ASN A 86 -13.22 8.78 6.09
N GLN A 87 -14.55 8.72 6.01
CA GLN A 87 -15.42 9.86 6.32
C GLN A 87 -15.34 10.25 7.80
N LEU A 88 -15.26 9.27 8.70
CA LEU A 88 -15.15 9.51 10.15
C LEU A 88 -13.80 10.10 10.55
N MET A 89 -12.70 9.65 9.94
CA MET A 89 -11.38 10.26 10.17
C MET A 89 -11.30 11.71 9.66
N GLY A 90 -12.19 12.08 8.74
CA GLY A 90 -12.24 13.40 8.13
C GLY A 90 -11.09 13.67 7.17
N ASN A 91 -11.09 14.89 6.63
CA ASN A 91 -10.09 15.36 5.67
C ASN A 91 -8.95 16.12 6.36
N ASN A 92 -8.66 15.85 7.63
CA ASN A 92 -7.64 16.58 8.36
C ASN A 92 -6.33 15.77 8.43
N GLY A 93 -5.21 16.46 8.32
CA GLY A 93 -3.88 15.89 8.53
C GLY A 93 -3.17 15.39 7.26
N SER A 94 -1.85 15.54 7.28
CA SER A 94 -0.91 15.03 6.29
C SER A 94 -0.48 13.59 6.57
N SER A 95 -0.68 13.10 7.80
CA SER A 95 -0.12 11.83 8.26
C SER A 95 -1.19 10.78 8.48
N TYR A 96 -0.85 9.52 8.20
CA TYR A 96 -1.72 8.37 8.37
C TYR A 96 -0.95 7.21 9.01
N TYR A 97 -1.62 6.43 9.87
CA TYR A 97 -1.07 5.25 10.52
C TYR A 97 -2.09 4.10 10.53
N GLU A 98 -1.67 2.90 10.14
CA GLU A 98 -2.48 1.69 10.16
C GLU A 98 -1.69 0.50 10.72
N PRO A 99 -2.01 -0.02 11.92
CA PRO A 99 -1.22 -1.08 12.58
C PRO A 99 -1.47 -2.51 12.04
N CYS A 100 -2.44 -2.72 11.15
CA CYS A 100 -2.77 -4.04 10.57
C CYS A 100 -3.32 -3.87 9.15
N ALA A 101 -2.47 -3.39 8.24
CA ALA A 101 -2.95 -2.91 6.95
C ALA A 101 -3.37 -4.03 5.98
N GLY A 102 -2.94 -5.28 6.19
CA GLY A 102 -3.16 -6.36 5.23
C GLY A 102 -2.53 -6.00 3.90
N THR A 103 -3.35 -5.90 2.84
CA THR A 103 -2.96 -5.40 1.52
C THR A 103 -3.10 -3.88 1.37
N GLY A 104 -3.61 -3.18 2.39
CA GLY A 104 -3.72 -1.71 2.43
C GLY A 104 -5.05 -1.16 1.92
N GLY A 105 -6.17 -1.89 2.06
CA GLY A 105 -7.46 -1.43 1.56
C GLY A 105 -7.93 -0.09 2.14
N ILE A 106 -7.76 0.11 3.46
CA ILE A 106 -8.11 1.36 4.14
C ILE A 106 -7.11 2.45 3.74
N LEU A 107 -5.82 2.15 3.79
CA LEU A 107 -4.73 3.01 3.31
C LEU A 107 -4.99 3.56 1.90
N ILE A 108 -5.37 2.71 0.94
CA ILE A 108 -5.70 3.11 -0.44
C ILE A 108 -6.89 4.08 -0.44
N GLY A 109 -7.92 3.79 0.35
CA GLY A 109 -9.08 4.68 0.48
C GLY A 109 -8.68 6.05 1.02
N LYS A 110 -7.79 6.12 2.02
CA LYS A 110 -7.28 7.38 2.57
C LYS A 110 -6.41 8.12 1.55
N TRP A 111 -5.49 7.44 0.86
CA TRP A 111 -4.69 8.03 -0.21
C TRP A 111 -5.57 8.63 -1.31
N TYR A 112 -6.58 7.90 -1.75
CA TYR A 112 -7.50 8.38 -2.79
C TYR A 112 -8.32 9.57 -2.32
N ASN A 113 -8.78 9.57 -1.07
CA ASN A 113 -9.43 10.73 -0.46
C ASN A 113 -8.49 11.95 -0.42
N ASN A 114 -7.22 11.77 -0.07
CA ASN A 114 -6.22 12.84 -0.09
C ASN A 114 -5.95 13.34 -1.52
N LEU A 115 -5.88 12.45 -2.51
CA LEU A 115 -5.74 12.79 -3.93
C LEU A 115 -6.91 13.63 -4.44
N VAL A 116 -8.14 13.25 -4.09
CA VAL A 116 -9.37 13.91 -4.58
C VAL A 116 -9.64 15.22 -3.86
N ASN A 117 -9.36 15.33 -2.56
CA ASN A 117 -9.71 16.51 -1.77
C ASN A 117 -8.54 17.47 -1.51
N ASP A 118 -7.31 16.95 -1.57
CA ASP A 118 -6.07 17.65 -1.22
C ASP A 118 -6.19 18.64 -0.05
N PRO A 119 -6.54 18.17 1.16
CA PRO A 119 -6.82 19.07 2.27
C PRO A 119 -5.64 19.98 2.64
N VAL A 120 -4.41 19.49 2.49
CA VAL A 120 -3.20 20.28 2.79
C VAL A 120 -3.04 21.42 1.80
N GLY A 121 -3.07 21.13 0.49
CA GLY A 121 -2.96 22.17 -0.54
C GLY A 121 -4.13 23.15 -0.50
N MET A 122 -5.35 22.67 -0.28
CA MET A 122 -6.54 23.52 -0.14
C MET A 122 -6.46 24.45 1.07
N GLU A 123 -5.93 23.97 2.20
CA GLU A 123 -5.71 24.83 3.36
C GLU A 123 -4.65 25.90 3.10
N ILE A 124 -3.56 25.57 2.39
CA ILE A 124 -2.53 26.54 2.01
C ILE A 124 -3.13 27.64 1.12
N LEU A 125 -3.93 27.28 0.11
CA LEU A 125 -4.61 28.25 -0.75
C LEU A 125 -5.55 29.15 0.04
N ARG A 126 -6.39 28.55 0.90
CA ARG A 126 -7.32 29.30 1.76
C ARG A 126 -6.60 30.32 2.64
N ARG A 127 -5.48 29.94 3.25
CA ARG A 127 -4.66 30.85 4.08
C ARG A 127 -4.04 32.00 3.27
N LYS A 128 -3.80 31.80 1.98
CA LYS A 128 -3.33 32.84 1.04
C LYS A 128 -4.47 33.68 0.44
N GLY A 129 -5.72 33.45 0.82
CA GLY A 129 -6.88 34.12 0.24
C GLY A 129 -7.16 33.74 -1.22
N ILE A 130 -6.58 32.63 -1.69
CA ILE A 130 -6.78 32.11 -3.05
C ILE A 130 -7.98 31.17 -3.01
N ALA A 131 -8.90 31.31 -3.97
CA ALA A 131 -10.06 30.43 -4.08
C ALA A 131 -9.62 28.97 -4.29
N PRO A 132 -10.32 27.98 -3.70
CA PRO A 132 -10.05 26.56 -3.93
C PRO A 132 -10.05 26.22 -5.43
N THR A 133 -9.14 25.33 -5.83
CA THR A 133 -9.00 24.89 -7.23
C THR A 133 -9.27 23.39 -7.34
N LEU A 134 -9.05 22.80 -8.52
CA LEU A 134 -9.05 21.35 -8.66
C LEU A 134 -7.87 20.75 -7.87
N SER A 135 -8.13 19.69 -7.09
CA SER A 135 -7.11 19.01 -6.28
C SER A 135 -5.94 18.48 -7.10
N ILE A 136 -6.17 18.04 -8.34
CA ILE A 136 -5.10 17.59 -9.24
C ILE A 136 -4.04 18.68 -9.55
N LEU A 137 -4.36 19.97 -9.33
CA LEU A 137 -3.43 21.08 -9.55
C LEU A 137 -2.61 21.44 -8.31
N THR A 138 -3.01 20.97 -7.13
CA THR A 138 -2.37 21.30 -5.85
C THR A 138 -1.83 20.07 -5.12
N TYR A 139 -2.36 18.89 -5.46
CA TYR A 139 -1.97 17.64 -4.84
C TYR A 139 -0.49 17.36 -5.08
N THR A 140 0.18 17.07 -3.99
CA THR A 140 1.63 16.98 -3.88
C THR A 140 1.90 15.77 -2.99
N PRO A 141 2.40 14.63 -3.52
CA PRO A 141 2.70 13.46 -2.72
C PRO A 141 3.57 13.75 -1.49
N ARG A 142 4.48 14.74 -1.55
CA ARG A 142 5.34 15.12 -0.40
C ARG A 142 4.57 15.69 0.80
N ASN A 143 3.36 16.19 0.58
CA ASN A 143 2.51 16.72 1.66
C ASN A 143 1.86 15.61 2.49
N TYR A 144 1.96 14.34 2.08
CA TYR A 144 1.29 13.23 2.73
C TYR A 144 2.29 12.14 3.15
N TRP A 145 2.10 11.59 4.34
CA TRP A 145 2.97 10.56 4.91
C TRP A 145 2.15 9.39 5.45
N TYR A 146 2.36 8.20 4.90
CA TYR A 146 1.61 7.00 5.25
C TYR A 146 2.50 5.98 5.97
N VAL A 147 2.11 5.59 7.18
CA VAL A 147 2.78 4.53 7.94
C VAL A 147 1.83 3.34 8.01
N ALA A 148 2.28 2.18 7.54
CA ALA A 148 1.47 0.96 7.52
C ALA A 148 2.27 -0.21 8.07
N GLU A 149 1.65 -0.98 8.95
CA GLU A 149 2.23 -2.15 9.58
C GLU A 149 1.46 -3.42 9.17
N GLU A 150 2.18 -4.49 8.88
CA GLU A 150 1.57 -5.78 8.57
C GLU A 150 2.46 -6.95 9.00
N LYS A 151 1.90 -7.91 9.74
CA LYS A 151 2.63 -9.09 10.25
C LYS A 151 2.82 -10.17 9.18
N SER A 152 1.86 -10.36 8.28
CA SER A 152 1.86 -11.49 7.34
C SER A 152 2.94 -11.38 6.26
N ASP A 153 3.82 -12.37 6.17
CA ASP A 153 4.75 -12.54 5.04
C ASP A 153 4.03 -12.61 3.69
N ARG A 154 2.76 -13.04 3.68
CA ARG A 154 1.98 -13.15 2.45
C ARG A 154 1.42 -11.82 1.98
N ALA A 155 0.90 -11.00 2.89
CA ALA A 155 0.21 -9.76 2.54
C ALA A 155 1.19 -8.59 2.38
N PHE A 156 2.28 -8.58 3.15
CA PHE A 156 3.24 -7.48 3.18
C PHE A 156 3.79 -7.06 1.81
N PRO A 157 4.21 -7.98 0.91
CA PRO A 157 4.69 -7.58 -0.42
C PRO A 157 3.63 -6.85 -1.27
N PHE A 158 2.35 -7.17 -1.07
CA PHE A 158 1.25 -6.55 -1.81
C PHE A 158 0.84 -5.20 -1.22
N LEU A 159 0.98 -5.02 0.09
CA LEU A 159 0.91 -3.70 0.72
C LEU A 159 1.97 -2.77 0.13
N LEU A 160 3.21 -3.24 0.07
CA LEU A 160 4.34 -2.48 -0.46
C LEU A 160 4.15 -2.14 -1.95
N PHE A 161 3.68 -3.09 -2.75
CA PHE A 161 3.23 -2.84 -4.13
C PHE A 161 2.17 -1.73 -4.17
N ASN A 162 1.14 -1.83 -3.32
CA ASN A 162 0.01 -0.92 -3.35
C ASN A 162 0.40 0.52 -2.98
N MET A 163 1.34 0.70 -2.05
CA MET A 163 1.92 2.01 -1.74
C MET A 163 2.72 2.56 -2.91
N ALA A 164 3.60 1.75 -3.50
CA ALA A 164 4.53 2.22 -4.51
C ALA A 164 3.87 2.53 -5.86
N ILE A 165 2.95 1.70 -6.33
CA ILE A 165 2.24 1.94 -7.60
C ILE A 165 1.35 3.20 -7.56
N ARG A 166 0.96 3.64 -6.36
CA ARG A 166 0.13 4.84 -6.13
C ARG A 166 0.95 6.10 -5.83
N GLY A 167 2.28 6.03 -5.94
CA GLY A 167 3.13 7.19 -5.74
C GLY A 167 3.11 7.73 -4.30
N MET A 168 2.82 6.88 -3.31
CA MET A 168 2.76 7.28 -1.91
C MET A 168 4.14 7.58 -1.31
N ASN A 169 4.20 8.46 -0.31
CA ASN A 169 5.35 8.66 0.56
C ASN A 169 5.08 8.07 1.94
N GLY A 170 6.01 7.31 2.51
CA GLY A 170 5.76 6.66 3.77
C GLY A 170 6.71 5.53 4.16
N VAL A 171 6.30 4.77 5.17
CA VAL A 171 7.03 3.59 5.65
C VAL A 171 6.08 2.41 5.78
N ALA A 172 6.47 1.28 5.19
CA ALA A 172 5.82 -0.02 5.40
C ALA A 172 6.68 -0.86 6.35
N ILE A 173 6.11 -1.32 7.46
CA ILE A 173 6.82 -2.09 8.49
C ILE A 173 6.23 -3.49 8.56
N GLN A 174 7.07 -4.50 8.37
CA GLN A 174 6.68 -5.87 8.58
C GLN A 174 6.86 -6.22 10.06
N CYS A 175 5.85 -5.98 10.89
CA CYS A 175 5.96 -6.15 12.34
C CYS A 175 4.71 -6.76 12.97
N ASP A 176 4.93 -7.33 14.16
CA ASP A 176 3.88 -7.53 15.13
C ASP A 176 3.65 -6.23 15.89
N SER A 177 2.51 -5.60 15.66
CA SER A 177 2.19 -4.27 16.18
C SER A 177 2.00 -4.24 17.70
N LEU A 178 1.79 -5.42 18.32
CA LEU A 178 1.65 -5.57 19.78
C LEU A 178 3.01 -5.75 20.45
N THR A 179 3.84 -6.70 19.97
CA THR A 179 5.17 -6.98 20.57
C THR A 179 6.24 -5.98 20.12
N ARG A 180 5.96 -5.23 19.04
CA ARG A 180 6.89 -4.34 18.34
C ARG A 180 8.09 -5.05 17.73
N GLN A 181 8.05 -6.38 17.61
CA GLN A 181 9.05 -7.13 16.87
C GLN A 181 8.85 -6.91 15.37
N ALA A 182 9.92 -6.65 14.63
CA ALA A 182 9.86 -6.39 13.19
C ALA A 182 10.80 -7.30 12.41
N LYS A 183 10.34 -7.81 11.27
CA LYS A 183 11.19 -8.53 10.32
C LYS A 183 11.98 -7.57 9.44
N ARG A 184 11.28 -6.61 8.84
CA ARG A 184 11.80 -5.68 7.82
C ARG A 184 11.01 -4.38 7.84
N ALA A 185 11.60 -3.32 7.31
CA ALA A 185 10.92 -2.06 7.08
C ALA A 185 11.38 -1.45 5.76
N TYR A 186 10.48 -0.77 5.06
CA TYR A 186 10.73 -0.19 3.75
C TYR A 186 10.31 1.27 3.75
N PHE A 187 11.22 2.13 3.31
CA PHE A 187 10.92 3.51 3.00
C PHE A 187 10.43 3.61 1.56
N VAL A 188 9.24 4.17 1.39
CA VAL A 188 8.57 4.34 0.09
C VAL A 188 8.56 5.83 -0.24
N ARG A 189 9.16 6.20 -1.38
CA ARG A 189 9.39 7.61 -1.73
C ARG A 189 9.04 7.93 -3.17
N ASN A 190 8.20 8.93 -3.37
CA ASN A 190 8.01 9.65 -4.62
C ASN A 190 8.71 11.01 -4.54
N ASP A 191 9.96 11.05 -5.01
CA ASP A 191 10.78 12.27 -4.99
C ASP A 191 10.39 13.25 -6.12
N THR A 192 9.85 12.75 -7.23
CA THR A 192 9.44 13.62 -8.35
C THR A 192 8.27 14.54 -8.03
N ASP A 193 7.56 14.27 -6.92
CA ASP A 193 6.37 14.98 -6.48
C ASP A 193 5.25 14.99 -7.53
N ASN A 194 5.29 14.00 -8.43
CA ASN A 194 4.33 13.81 -9.48
C ASN A 194 3.27 12.81 -9.01
N ALA A 195 2.02 13.23 -8.97
CA ALA A 195 0.87 12.41 -8.58
C ALA A 195 0.68 11.14 -9.43
N LEU A 196 1.28 11.09 -10.63
CA LEU A 196 1.21 9.96 -11.56
C LEU A 196 2.48 9.11 -11.55
N ALA A 197 3.54 9.53 -10.86
CA ALA A 197 4.77 8.76 -10.76
C ALA A 197 4.65 7.66 -9.70
N PHE A 198 5.36 6.56 -9.94
CA PHE A 198 5.51 5.50 -8.95
C PHE A 198 6.53 5.90 -7.88
N SER A 199 6.37 5.33 -6.70
CA SER A 199 7.37 5.48 -5.65
C SER A 199 8.50 4.49 -5.80
N GLU A 200 9.69 4.95 -5.44
CA GLU A 200 10.84 4.13 -5.14
C GLU A 200 10.64 3.40 -3.82
N ILE A 201 11.31 2.26 -3.67
CA ILE A 201 11.28 1.43 -2.46
C ILE A 201 12.73 1.22 -2.01
N PHE A 202 12.99 1.48 -0.74
CA PHE A 202 14.28 1.28 -0.10
C PHE A 202 14.11 0.43 1.15
N GLU A 203 14.80 -0.70 1.23
CA GLU A 203 14.87 -1.47 2.48
C GLU A 203 15.68 -0.70 3.52
N LEU A 204 15.09 -0.51 4.69
CA LEU A 204 15.75 0.21 5.78
C LEU A 204 16.73 -0.72 6.52
N PRO A 205 17.91 -0.21 6.91
CA PRO A 205 18.87 -1.00 7.65
C PRO A 205 18.35 -1.38 9.04
N LYS A 206 18.59 -2.62 9.46
CA LYS A 206 18.22 -3.15 10.79
C LYS A 206 19.16 -2.66 11.90
N ASN A 207 19.28 -1.35 12.06
CA ASN A 207 20.13 -0.73 13.08
C ASN A 207 19.31 -0.07 14.20
N GLY A 208 19.98 0.30 15.31
CA GLY A 208 19.32 0.89 16.47
C GLY A 208 18.68 2.27 16.21
N MET A 209 19.17 3.02 15.22
CA MET A 209 18.58 4.31 14.84
C MET A 209 17.22 4.12 14.18
N VAL A 210 17.14 3.22 13.19
CA VAL A 210 15.87 2.87 12.53
C VAL A 210 14.92 2.22 13.52
N ALA A 211 15.41 1.32 14.38
CA ALA A 211 14.57 0.68 15.39
C ALA A 211 13.93 1.71 16.32
N LYS A 212 14.70 2.71 16.78
CA LYS A 212 14.18 3.78 17.62
C LYS A 212 13.16 4.66 16.89
N GLU A 213 13.44 5.05 15.65
CA GLU A 213 12.55 5.91 14.85
C GLU A 213 11.20 5.24 14.56
N LEU A 214 11.22 3.94 14.27
CA LEU A 214 10.03 3.16 13.93
C LEU A 214 9.38 2.49 15.16
N ASN A 215 9.84 2.81 16.37
CA ASN A 215 9.39 2.21 17.61
C ASN A 215 9.38 0.66 17.56
N ILE A 216 10.47 0.07 17.09
CA ILE A 216 10.69 -1.38 16.99
C ILE A 216 11.44 -1.84 18.24
N SER A 217 10.92 -2.86 18.92
CA SER A 217 11.56 -3.45 20.10
C SER A 217 12.75 -4.32 19.72
N GLU A 218 12.58 -5.16 18.70
CA GLU A 218 13.58 -6.13 18.26
C GLU A 218 13.42 -6.45 16.77
N TRP A 219 14.55 -6.68 16.08
CA TRP A 219 14.56 -7.22 14.73
C TRP A 219 14.63 -8.74 14.78
N VAL A 220 13.64 -9.40 14.18
CA VAL A 220 13.53 -10.87 14.16
C VAL A 220 13.61 -11.40 12.73
N ASP A 221 14.01 -12.66 12.57
CA ASP A 221 13.98 -13.34 11.27
C ASP A 221 12.62 -13.99 11.00
N ASP A 222 12.00 -14.56 12.04
CA ASP A 222 10.63 -15.04 12.02
C ASP A 222 9.85 -14.52 13.23
N PHE A 223 8.52 -14.45 13.13
CA PHE A 223 7.68 -14.19 14.31
C PHE A 223 7.49 -15.48 15.08
N ASP A 224 7.56 -15.41 16.41
CA ASP A 224 7.26 -16.56 17.24
C ASP A 224 5.85 -17.07 16.92
N LEU A 225 5.74 -18.38 16.72
CA LEU A 225 4.47 -19.05 16.47
C LEU A 225 3.71 -19.14 17.79
N ASP A 226 2.75 -18.24 17.99
CA ASP A 226 1.66 -18.43 18.95
C ASP A 226 0.81 -19.67 18.60
#